data_AF-A0A7I9Z657-F1
#
_entry.id   AF-A0A7I9Z657-F1
#
_cell.length_a   1.000
_cell.length_b   1.000
_cell.length_c   1.000
_cell.angle_alpha   90.00
_cell.angle_beta   90.00
_cell.angle_gamma   90.00
#
_symmetry.space_group_name_H-M   'P 1'
#
loop_
_entity.id
_entity.type
_entity.pdbx_description
1 polymer ?
#
loop_
_entity_poly.entity_id
_entity_poly.type
_entity_poly.pdbx_seq_one_letter_code
_entity_poly.pdbx_strand_id
1 'polypeptide(L)'
;MSATRHNTVQTAFGRVVLVASLGGMKALGTVLAGLPADFAVPVVVAQHRRPMLGSDDPLAQILSRASSLPVRVAEAGVSADKPGITIVPAGTTATIDANGAWLLAKTPPTSASGTPSWSAPPRRHRPSP
;
A
#
# COMPACT_ATOMS: atom_id res chain seq x y z
N MET A 1 -15.39 -34.32 10.07
CA MET A 1 -14.88 -33.54 8.92
C MET A 1 -13.75 -32.65 9.45
N SER A 2 -12.50 -33.05 9.19
CA SER A 2 -11.30 -32.38 9.72
C SER A 2 -10.96 -31.15 8.88
N ALA A 3 -11.00 -29.98 9.51
CA ALA A 3 -10.39 -28.78 8.93
C ALA A 3 -8.86 -28.90 9.01
N THR A 4 -8.19 -28.65 7.89
CA THR A 4 -6.73 -28.62 7.78
C THR A 4 -6.17 -27.62 8.78
N ARG A 5 -5.55 -28.12 9.86
CA ARG A 5 -4.71 -27.29 10.73
C ARG A 5 -3.40 -27.04 10.02
N HIS A 6 -3.23 -25.84 9.49
CA HIS A 6 -1.92 -25.35 9.07
C HIS A 6 -1.15 -24.98 10.34
N ASN A 7 -0.14 -25.77 10.69
CA ASN A 7 0.83 -25.40 11.71
C ASN A 7 2.24 -25.38 11.08
N THR A 8 3.12 -24.53 11.65
CA THR A 8 4.57 -24.35 11.44
C THR A 8 4.98 -23.71 10.12
N VAL A 9 5.48 -22.46 10.04
CA VAL A 9 6.24 -21.61 10.97
C VAL A 9 5.46 -20.33 11.28
N GLN A 10 5.33 -19.94 12.55
CA GLN A 10 4.66 -18.69 12.96
C GLN A 10 5.54 -17.46 12.68
N THR A 11 5.94 -17.27 11.43
CA THR A 11 6.22 -15.92 10.96
C THR A 11 4.86 -15.31 10.67
N ALA A 12 4.17 -14.84 11.72
CA ALA A 12 2.94 -14.10 11.54
C ALA A 12 3.29 -12.89 10.67
N PHE A 13 2.74 -12.84 9.45
CA PHE A 13 2.94 -11.68 8.60
C PHE A 13 2.41 -10.45 9.34
N GLY A 14 3.26 -9.44 9.53
CA GLY A 14 2.84 -8.20 10.20
C GLY A 14 1.81 -7.41 9.37
N ARG A 15 1.74 -7.66 8.05
CA ARG A 15 0.88 -6.94 7.12
C ARG A 15 0.82 -7.64 5.76
N VAL A 16 -0.27 -7.41 5.03
CA VAL A 16 -0.37 -7.72 3.60
C VAL A 16 -0.54 -6.42 2.81
N VAL A 17 0.23 -6.23 1.75
CA VAL A 17 0.12 -5.05 0.87
C VAL A 17 -0.32 -5.50 -0.52
N LEU A 18 -1.46 -4.97 -0.98
CA LEU A 18 -2.03 -5.20 -2.29
C LEU A 18 -1.83 -3.93 -3.13
N VAL A 19 -1.11 -4.07 -4.24
CA VAL A 19 -0.85 -2.96 -5.17
C VAL A 19 -1.48 -3.28 -6.52
N ALA A 20 -2.23 -2.33 -7.06
CA ALA A 20 -2.96 -2.52 -8.31
C ALA A 20 -3.03 -1.23 -9.13
N SER A 21 -3.28 -1.38 -10.44
CA SER A 21 -3.44 -0.27 -11.38
C SER A 21 -4.63 -0.54 -12.31
N LEU A 22 -4.53 -0.19 -13.60
CA LEU A 22 -5.60 -0.40 -14.57
C LEU A 22 -6.01 -1.88 -14.61
N GLY A 23 -7.31 -2.15 -14.45
CA GLY A 23 -7.87 -3.51 -14.42
C GLY A 23 -7.73 -4.27 -13.09
N GLY A 24 -6.95 -3.74 -12.12
CA GLY A 24 -6.72 -4.43 -10.84
C GLY A 24 -7.89 -4.37 -9.86
N MET A 25 -8.88 -3.51 -10.09
CA MET A 25 -10.07 -3.38 -9.22
C MET A 25 -10.86 -4.68 -9.06
N LYS A 26 -11.01 -5.45 -10.15
CA LYS A 26 -11.70 -6.75 -10.08
C LYS A 26 -10.92 -7.74 -9.23
N ALA A 27 -9.59 -7.79 -9.39
CA ALA A 27 -8.72 -8.66 -8.62
C ALA A 27 -8.73 -8.29 -7.13
N LEU A 28 -8.64 -7.00 -6.80
CA LEU A 28 -8.78 -6.51 -5.43
C LEU A 28 -10.11 -6.96 -4.83
N GLY A 29 -11.22 -6.77 -5.55
CA GLY A 29 -12.53 -7.22 -5.09
C GLY A 29 -12.58 -8.73 -4.82
N THR A 30 -12.06 -9.55 -5.74
CA THR A 30 -12.03 -11.02 -5.58
C THR A 30 -11.19 -11.46 -4.37
N VAL A 31 -10.00 -10.89 -4.19
CA VAL A 31 -9.13 -11.23 -3.05
C VAL A 31 -9.78 -10.80 -1.74
N LEU A 32 -10.27 -9.55 -1.65
CA LEU A 32 -10.81 -8.98 -0.42
C LEU A 32 -12.17 -9.57 -0.01
N ALA A 33 -12.95 -10.08 -0.97
CA ALA A 33 -14.20 -10.81 -0.70
C ALA A 33 -13.95 -12.20 -0.13
N GLY A 34 -12.79 -12.79 -0.41
CA GLY A 34 -12.40 -14.11 0.11
C GLY A 34 -11.81 -14.07 1.52
N LEU A 35 -11.57 -12.88 2.09
CA LEU A 35 -11.03 -12.75 3.44
C LEU A 35 -12.13 -12.94 4.49
N PRO A 36 -11.86 -13.69 5.58
CA PRO A 36 -12.82 -13.85 6.67
C PRO A 36 -12.99 -12.53 7.43
N ALA A 37 -14.15 -12.34 8.08
CA ALA A 37 -14.47 -11.10 8.78
C ALA A 37 -13.56 -10.82 10.00
N ASP A 38 -12.93 -11.85 10.54
CA ASP A 38 -11.99 -11.82 11.67
C ASP A 38 -10.52 -11.88 11.22
N PHE A 39 -10.23 -11.59 9.94
CA PHE A 39 -8.86 -11.58 9.41
C PHE A 39 -7.96 -10.61 10.20
N ALA A 40 -7.04 -11.16 10.99
CA ALA A 40 -6.28 -10.42 11.99
C ALA A 40 -5.12 -9.60 11.41
N VAL A 41 -4.64 -9.93 10.20
CA VAL A 41 -3.49 -9.25 9.60
C VAL A 41 -3.96 -7.95 8.91
N PRO A 42 -3.35 -6.80 9.23
CA PRO A 42 -3.64 -5.54 8.53
C PRO A 42 -3.43 -5.67 7.02
N VAL A 43 -4.40 -5.21 6.24
CA VAL A 43 -4.34 -5.20 4.78
C VAL A 43 -4.19 -3.76 4.29
N VAL A 44 -3.21 -3.50 3.45
CA VAL A 44 -2.99 -2.20 2.82
C VAL A 44 -3.30 -2.30 1.34
N VAL A 45 -4.06 -1.34 0.82
CA VAL A 45 -4.39 -1.28 -0.60
C VAL A 45 -3.86 0.02 -1.19
N ALA A 46 -2.93 -0.10 -2.13
CA ALA A 46 -2.45 0.99 -2.94
C ALA A 46 -2.92 0.80 -4.39
N GLN A 47 -3.87 1.63 -4.81
CA GLN A 47 -4.39 1.61 -6.17
C GLN A 47 -3.89 2.84 -6.92
N HIS A 48 -3.16 2.64 -8.02
CA HIS A 48 -2.77 3.74 -8.89
C HIS A 48 -4.01 4.34 -9.55
N ARG A 49 -4.41 5.54 -9.09
CA ARG A 49 -5.53 6.33 -9.61
C ARG A 49 -5.22 7.83 -9.51
N ARG A 50 -5.95 8.64 -10.28
CA ARG A 50 -5.91 10.10 -10.13
C ARG A 50 -6.61 10.53 -8.84
N PRO A 51 -6.10 11.55 -8.13
CA PRO A 51 -6.85 12.20 -7.05
C PRO A 51 -8.17 12.77 -7.60
N MET A 52 -9.26 12.62 -6.84
CA MET A 52 -10.53 13.27 -7.15
C MET A 52 -10.69 14.53 -6.30
N LEU A 53 -11.43 15.51 -6.82
CA LEU A 53 -11.83 16.68 -6.03
C LEU A 53 -12.89 16.26 -5.02
N GLY A 54 -12.52 16.21 -3.74
CA GLY A 54 -13.42 15.87 -2.65
C GLY A 54 -12.66 15.29 -1.45
N SER A 55 -13.31 15.29 -0.28
CA SER A 55 -12.76 14.73 0.96
C SER A 55 -12.84 13.21 1.01
N ASP A 56 -13.84 12.63 0.33
CA ASP A 56 -14.13 11.20 0.39
C ASP A 56 -13.38 10.41 -0.69
N ASP A 57 -12.76 9.30 -0.28
CA ASP A 57 -12.10 8.40 -1.21
C ASP A 57 -13.09 7.37 -1.78
N PRO A 58 -13.45 7.43 -3.07
CA PRO A 58 -14.42 6.51 -3.66
C PRO A 58 -13.96 5.05 -3.60
N LEU A 59 -12.65 4.79 -3.53
CA LEU A 59 -12.17 3.42 -3.37
C LEU A 59 -12.60 2.84 -2.02
N ALA A 60 -12.68 3.65 -0.97
CA ALA A 60 -13.13 3.18 0.34
C ALA A 60 -14.54 2.63 0.24
N GLN A 61 -15.46 3.35 -0.39
CA GLN A 61 -16.83 2.88 -0.58
C GLN A 61 -16.91 1.61 -1.43
N ILE A 62 -16.12 1.51 -2.50
CA ILE A 62 -16.13 0.33 -3.36
C ILE A 62 -15.63 -0.90 -2.59
N LEU A 63 -14.52 -0.77 -1.85
CA LEU A 63 -13.95 -1.88 -1.10
C LEU A 63 -14.79 -2.27 0.11
N SER A 64 -15.46 -1.31 0.77
CA SER A 64 -16.41 -1.60 1.85
C SER A 64 -17.60 -2.45 1.39
N ARG A 65 -18.00 -2.34 0.12
CA ARG A 65 -19.06 -3.19 -0.45
C ARG A 65 -18.55 -4.57 -0.85
N ALA A 66 -17.26 -4.69 -1.14
CA ALA A 66 -16.63 -5.92 -1.64
C ALA A 66 -16.03 -6.79 -0.52
N SER A 67 -15.92 -6.29 0.71
CA SER A 67 -15.30 -6.99 1.84
C SER A 67 -16.14 -6.86 3.11
N SER A 68 -16.01 -7.85 3.99
CA SER A 68 -16.57 -7.82 5.35
C SER A 68 -15.66 -7.09 6.35
N LEU A 69 -14.43 -6.76 5.96
CA LEU A 69 -13.45 -6.11 6.81
C LEU A 69 -13.70 -4.59 6.92
N PRO A 70 -13.40 -3.97 8.07
CA PRO A 70 -13.47 -2.53 8.21
C PRO A 70 -12.48 -1.84 7.27
N VAL A 71 -12.98 -0.90 6.47
CA VAL A 71 -12.20 -0.13 5.50
C VAL A 71 -11.97 1.28 6.00
N ARG A 72 -10.74 1.76 5.88
CA ARG A 72 -10.32 3.11 6.25
C ARG A 72 -9.32 3.66 5.24
N VAL A 73 -9.14 4.98 5.23
CA VAL A 73 -8.09 5.65 4.47
C VAL A 73 -6.88 5.87 5.39
N ALA A 74 -5.66 5.76 4.88
CA ALA A 74 -4.46 6.04 5.64
C ALA A 74 -4.40 7.54 5.98
N GLU A 75 -4.07 7.84 7.23
CA GLU A 75 -3.92 9.19 7.75
C GLU A 75 -2.53 9.33 8.35
N ALA A 76 -1.83 10.43 8.04
CA ALA A 76 -0.47 10.66 8.52
C ALA A 76 -0.41 10.69 10.06
N GLY A 77 0.59 10.01 10.63
CA GLY A 77 0.76 9.88 12.08
C GLY A 77 -0.16 8.86 12.75
N VAL A 78 -1.10 8.26 12.03
CA VAL A 78 -1.97 7.21 12.56
C VAL A 78 -1.27 5.86 12.45
N SER A 79 -1.46 5.00 13.46
CA SER A 79 -0.94 3.62 13.44
C SER A 79 -1.44 2.84 12.23
N ALA A 80 -0.50 2.19 11.56
CA ALA A 80 -0.77 1.30 10.45
C ALA A 80 -1.31 -0.06 10.93
N ASP A 81 -1.09 -0.47 12.18
CA ASP A 81 -1.27 -1.85 12.66
C ASP A 81 -2.71 -2.27 12.96
N LYS A 82 -3.68 -1.41 12.65
CA LYS A 82 -5.11 -1.73 12.81
C LYS A 82 -5.54 -2.83 11.82
N PRO A 83 -6.13 -3.95 12.29
CA PRO A 83 -6.68 -4.98 11.42
C PRO A 83 -7.77 -4.42 10.48
N GLY A 84 -7.96 -5.10 9.34
CA GLY A 84 -8.84 -4.64 8.26
C GLY A 84 -8.08 -3.91 7.16
N ILE A 85 -8.82 -3.22 6.29
CA ILE A 85 -8.29 -2.65 5.05
C ILE A 85 -7.98 -1.18 5.25
N THR A 86 -6.74 -0.78 4.95
CA THR A 86 -6.29 0.60 4.91
C THR A 86 -5.91 0.98 3.48
N ILE A 87 -6.58 2.00 2.94
CA ILE A 87 -6.36 2.49 1.59
C ILE A 87 -5.32 3.61 1.62
N VAL A 88 -4.31 3.50 0.77
CA VAL A 88 -3.38 4.61 0.53
C VAL A 88 -4.10 5.68 -0.31
N PRO A 89 -4.13 6.95 0.13
CA PRO A 89 -4.76 8.03 -0.63
C PRO A 89 -4.17 8.16 -2.04
N ALA A 90 -5.03 8.52 -3.00
CA ALA A 90 -4.62 8.74 -4.38
C ALA A 90 -3.53 9.83 -4.49
N GLY A 91 -2.55 9.63 -5.38
CA GLY A 91 -1.48 10.60 -5.60
C GLY A 91 -0.57 10.83 -4.39
N THR A 92 -0.50 9.87 -3.47
CA THR A 92 0.44 9.90 -2.34
C THR A 92 1.39 8.71 -2.36
N THR A 93 2.59 8.94 -1.86
CA THR A 93 3.53 7.90 -1.45
C THR A 93 3.32 7.65 0.04
N ALA A 94 3.16 6.38 0.42
CA ALA A 94 2.98 5.98 1.81
C ALA A 94 4.17 5.14 2.26
N THR A 95 4.71 5.49 3.43
CA THR A 95 5.71 4.69 4.16
C THR A 95 5.24 4.52 5.60
N ILE A 96 5.85 3.58 6.32
CA ILE A 96 5.57 3.35 7.74
C ILE A 96 6.88 3.62 8.50
N ASP A 97 6.80 4.42 9.56
CA ASP A 97 7.96 4.75 10.38
C ASP A 97 8.32 3.64 11.40
N ALA A 98 9.36 3.87 12.18
CA ALA A 98 9.82 2.93 13.21
C ALA A 98 8.79 2.71 14.35
N ASN A 99 7.81 3.60 14.51
CA ASN A 99 6.74 3.48 15.49
C ASN A 99 5.48 2.81 14.90
N GLY A 100 5.52 2.36 13.65
CA GLY A 100 4.38 1.76 12.98
C GLY A 100 3.34 2.77 12.50
N ALA A 101 3.68 4.06 12.41
CA ALA A 101 2.77 5.12 11.97
C ALA A 101 2.93 5.45 10.49
N TRP A 102 1.84 5.87 9.85
CA TRP A 102 1.84 6.28 8.44
C TRP A 102 2.59 7.59 8.22
N LEU A 103 3.53 7.58 7.29
CA LEU A 103 4.15 8.77 6.71
C LEU A 103 3.65 8.91 5.27
N LEU A 104 2.91 9.99 5.00
CA LEU A 104 2.29 10.26 3.70
C LEU A 104 2.93 11.50 3.06
N ALA A 105 3.38 11.36 1.83
CA ALA A 105 3.89 12.47 1.02
C ALA A 105 3.09 12.56 -0.28
N LYS A 106 2.80 13.78 -0.76
CA LYS A 106 2.24 13.94 -2.10
C LYS A 106 3.27 13.45 -3.11
N THR A 107 2.84 12.57 -4.01
CA THR A 107 3.69 12.17 -5.13
C THR A 107 3.85 13.39 -6.03
N PRO A 108 5.09 13.87 -6.28
CA PRO A 108 5.28 14.98 -7.21
C PRO A 108 4.68 14.57 -8.56
N PRO A 109 4.04 15.50 -9.29
CA PRO A 109 3.62 15.21 -10.66
C PRO A 109 4.88 14.78 -11.40
N THR A 110 4.89 13.55 -11.90
CA THR A 110 6.01 13.03 -12.66
C THR A 110 6.21 13.97 -13.84
N SER A 111 7.20 14.87 -13.76
CA SER A 111 7.67 15.60 -14.92
C SER A 111 8.14 14.54 -15.91
N ALA A 112 7.39 14.36 -16.99
CA ALA A 112 7.82 13.59 -18.14
C ALA A 112 8.91 14.40 -18.88
N SER A 113 10.09 14.55 -18.26
CA SER A 113 11.29 15.07 -18.93
C SER A 113 12.54 14.90 -18.06
N GLY A 114 13.43 14.01 -18.51
CA GLY A 114 14.87 14.23 -18.46
C GLY A 114 15.64 13.79 -17.21
N THR A 115 16.45 12.75 -17.40
CA THR A 115 17.65 12.34 -16.63
C THR A 115 17.46 11.78 -15.20
N PRO A 116 17.78 10.48 -14.96
CA PRO A 116 17.99 10.00 -13.60
C PRO A 116 19.25 10.66 -13.02
N SER A 117 19.09 11.45 -11.96
CA SER A 117 20.18 11.96 -11.14
C SER A 117 20.78 10.82 -10.30
N TRP A 118 21.58 9.96 -10.92
CA TRP A 118 22.64 9.25 -10.20
C TRP A 118 23.91 10.08 -10.37
N SER A 119 24.38 10.68 -9.27
CA SER A 119 25.69 11.34 -9.25
C SER A 119 26.76 10.28 -9.50
N ALA A 120 27.40 10.33 -10.66
CA ALA A 120 28.61 9.54 -10.91
C ALA A 120 29.71 10.00 -9.95
N PRO A 121 30.48 9.09 -9.33
CA PRO A 121 31.61 9.49 -8.50
C PRO A 121 32.67 10.21 -9.35
N PRO A 122 33.43 11.17 -8.78
CA PRO A 122 34.43 11.91 -9.53
C PRO A 122 35.49 10.96 -10.08
N ARG A 123 35.78 11.12 -11.38
CA ARG A 123 36.85 10.37 -12.07
C ARG A 123 38.17 10.63 -11.34
N ARG A 124 38.77 9.59 -10.77
CA ARG A 124 40.16 9.65 -10.30
C ARG A 124 41.05 9.87 -11.52
N HIS A 125 41.78 10.99 -11.55
CA HIS A 125 42.86 11.20 -12.50
C HIS A 125 43.93 10.13 -12.25
N ARG A 126 44.16 9.29 -13.25
CA ARG A 126 45.33 8.43 -13.33
C ARG A 126 46.46 9.29 -13.91
N PRO A 127 47.60 9.46 -13.25
CA PRO A 127 48.77 10.06 -13.89
C PRO A 127 49.35 9.04 -14.87
N SER A 128 49.64 9.50 -16.09
CA SER A 128 50.39 8.73 -17.09
C SER A 128 51.90 8.85 -16.80
N PRO A 129 52.69 7.81 -17.17
CA PRO A 129 54.11 7.69 -16.87
C PRO A 129 55.00 8.67 -17.64
#